data_AF-A0A957DU78-F1
#
_entry.id   AF-A0A957DU78-F1
#
_cell.length_a   1.000
_cell.length_b   1.000
_cell.length_c   1.000
_cell.angle_alpha   90.00
_cell.angle_beta   90.00
_cell.angle_gamma   90.00
#
_symmetry.space_group_name_H-M   'P 1'
#
loop_
_entity.id
_entity.type
_entity.pdbx_description
1 polymer ?
#
loop_
_entity_poly.entity_id
_entity_poly.type
_entity_poly.pdbx_seq_one_letter_code
_entity_poly.pdbx_strand_id
1 'polypeptide(L)'
;MTIETVVFDLGGTLIEYAGEYEHWPELETPGFAAAYAVLAENGRSLPPFEHFKQAGFSHLPRMWQAATRKEANLQVHALLGETLADLGINSFGNGDLLAAAQAYGTAIQQQAWLIEGAL
;
A
#
# COMPACT_ATOMS: atom_id res chain seq x y z
N MET A 1 15.86 12.23 -14.05
CA MET A 1 16.54 11.00 -13.60
C MET A 1 15.43 9.98 -13.50
N THR A 2 15.33 9.11 -14.48
CA THR A 2 14.26 8.11 -14.58
C THR A 2 14.72 6.89 -13.78
N ILE A 3 13.94 6.46 -12.79
CA ILE A 3 14.22 5.19 -12.11
C ILE A 3 13.73 4.10 -13.06
N GLU A 4 14.65 3.35 -13.68
CA GLU A 4 14.32 2.33 -14.68
C GLU A 4 13.81 1.03 -14.04
N THR A 5 14.15 0.76 -12.78
CA THR A 5 13.74 -0.44 -12.06
C THR A 5 13.85 -0.25 -10.55
N VAL A 6 12.83 -0.68 -9.78
CA VAL A 6 12.90 -0.84 -8.32
C VAL A 6 12.83 -2.32 -7.99
N VAL A 7 13.88 -2.83 -7.36
CA VAL A 7 13.99 -4.24 -6.92
C VAL A 7 13.78 -4.31 -5.41
N PHE A 8 12.79 -5.07 -4.97
CA PHE A 8 12.58 -5.38 -3.55
C PHE A 8 12.99 -6.83 -3.27
N ASP A 9 13.89 -7.03 -2.30
CA ASP A 9 14.21 -8.35 -1.76
C ASP A 9 13.24 -8.68 -0.62
N LEU A 10 12.38 -9.67 -0.88
CA LEU A 10 11.50 -10.28 0.13
C LEU A 10 12.02 -11.68 0.47
N GLY A 11 13.24 -11.76 1.03
CA GLY A 11 13.78 -13.00 1.58
C GLY A 11 14.11 -14.05 0.51
N GLY A 12 14.75 -13.62 -0.58
CA GLY A 12 15.23 -14.52 -1.64
C GLY A 12 14.34 -14.60 -2.88
N THR A 13 13.31 -13.77 -2.98
CA THR A 13 12.53 -13.59 -4.22
C THR A 13 12.75 -12.17 -4.72
N LEU A 14 13.37 -12.05 -5.89
CA LEU A 14 13.46 -10.79 -6.62
C LEU A 14 12.11 -10.56 -7.30
N ILE A 15 11.38 -9.53 -6.86
CA ILE A 15 10.18 -9.06 -7.56
C ILE A 15 10.57 -7.78 -8.30
N GLU A 16 10.50 -7.82 -9.63
CA GLU A 16 10.56 -6.62 -10.45
C GLU A 16 9.15 -6.05 -10.59
N TYR A 17 8.98 -4.80 -10.16
CA TYR A 17 7.82 -4.01 -10.53
C TYR A 17 8.10 -3.37 -11.89
N ALA A 18 7.89 -4.13 -12.96
CA ALA A 18 7.95 -3.61 -14.32
C ALA A 18 6.65 -2.85 -14.61
N GLY A 19 6.73 -1.52 -14.61
CA GLY A 19 5.65 -0.63 -15.00
C GLY A 19 6.21 0.72 -15.42
N GLU A 20 5.42 1.52 -16.14
CA GLU A 20 5.80 2.85 -16.65
C GLU A 20 5.91 3.93 -15.53
N TYR A 21 6.17 3.51 -14.30
CA TYR A 21 6.11 4.37 -13.12
C TYR A 21 7.45 5.03 -12.85
N GLU A 22 7.48 6.36 -12.89
CA GLU A 22 8.70 7.14 -12.63
C GLU A 22 8.95 7.31 -11.12
N HIS A 23 7.90 7.17 -10.29
CA HIS A 23 7.97 7.42 -8.85
C HIS A 23 7.30 6.32 -8.03
N TRP A 24 7.94 5.90 -6.93
CA TRP A 24 7.42 4.88 -6.01
C TRP A 24 5.96 5.09 -5.54
N PRO A 25 5.46 6.32 -5.28
CA PRO A 25 4.05 6.52 -4.95
C PRO A 25 3.07 6.05 -6.02
N GLU A 26 3.48 6.03 -7.29
CA GLU A 26 2.63 5.58 -8.39
C GLU A 26 2.45 4.05 -8.34
N LEU A 27 3.45 3.30 -7.83
CA LEU A 27 3.38 1.85 -7.62
C LEU A 27 2.36 1.46 -6.53
N GLU A 28 2.29 2.25 -5.45
CA GLU A 28 1.39 1.95 -4.33
C GLU A 28 -0.03 2.49 -4.56
N THR A 29 -0.21 3.41 -5.53
CA THR A 29 -1.49 4.08 -5.79
C THR A 29 -2.63 3.11 -6.13
N PRO A 30 -2.44 2.07 -6.97
CA PRO A 30 -3.50 1.08 -7.22
C PRO A 30 -3.90 0.31 -5.96
N GLY A 31 -2.95 0.02 -5.07
CA GLY A 31 -3.22 -0.59 -3.77
C GLY A 31 -4.11 0.31 -2.91
N PHE A 32 -3.76 1.60 -2.79
CA PHE A 32 -4.57 2.57 -2.07
C PHE A 32 -5.97 2.75 -2.68
N ALA A 33 -6.07 2.76 -4.02
CA ALA A 33 -7.36 2.88 -4.71
C ALA A 33 -8.28 1.68 -4.42
N ALA A 34 -7.75 0.46 -4.45
CA ALA A 34 -8.49 -0.75 -4.14
C ALA A 34 -8.94 -0.78 -2.67
N ALA A 35 -8.05 -0.42 -1.73
CA ALA A 35 -8.41 -0.31 -0.31
C ALA A 35 -9.50 0.75 -0.08
N TYR A 36 -9.36 1.93 -0.71
CA TYR A 36 -10.34 3.00 -0.61
C TYR A 36 -11.72 2.57 -1.14
N ALA A 37 -11.77 1.84 -2.26
CA ALA A 37 -13.02 1.33 -2.81
C ALA A 37 -13.76 0.44 -1.80
N VAL A 38 -13.06 -0.52 -1.18
CA VAL A 38 -13.62 -1.39 -0.13
C VAL A 38 -14.11 -0.59 1.08
N LEU A 39 -13.34 0.39 1.52
CA LEU A 39 -13.72 1.22 2.68
C LEU A 39 -14.91 2.15 2.36
N ALA A 40 -15.07 2.57 1.11
CA ALA A 40 -16.16 3.41 0.62
C ALA A 40 -17.47 2.63 0.38
N GLU A 41 -17.41 1.30 0.33
CA GLU A 41 -18.60 0.46 0.19
C GLU A 41 -19.60 0.71 1.33
N ASN A 42 -20.88 0.44 1.04
CA ASN A 42 -21.99 0.62 1.98
C ASN A 42 -22.24 2.08 2.42
N GLY A 43 -21.81 3.05 1.62
CA GLY A 43 -22.16 4.47 1.81
C GLY A 43 -21.46 5.14 2.98
N ARG A 44 -20.31 4.60 3.42
CA ARG A 44 -19.50 5.21 4.47
C ARG A 44 -18.87 6.51 3.95
N SER A 45 -18.97 7.57 4.75
CA SER A 45 -18.39 8.87 4.39
C SER A 45 -16.87 8.82 4.53
N LEU A 46 -16.16 8.94 3.42
CA LEU A 46 -14.71 9.09 3.37
C LEU A 46 -14.35 10.44 2.74
N PRO A 47 -13.23 11.05 3.16
CA PRO A 47 -12.67 12.21 2.49
C PRO A 47 -12.27 11.82 1.07
N PRO A 48 -12.09 12.81 0.16
CA PRO A 48 -11.63 12.54 -1.20
C PRO A 48 -10.40 11.62 -1.22
N PHE A 49 -10.37 10.71 -2.20
CA PHE A 49 -9.30 9.71 -2.35
C PHE A 49 -7.90 10.31 -2.25
N GLU A 50 -7.67 11.49 -2.82
CA GLU A 50 -6.37 12.17 -2.76
C GLU A 50 -5.92 12.50 -1.34
N HIS A 51 -6.83 12.91 -0.44
CA HIS A 51 -6.49 13.15 0.96
C HIS A 51 -6.16 11.85 1.69
N PHE A 52 -6.91 10.78 1.41
CA PHE A 52 -6.65 9.46 1.96
C PHE A 52 -5.28 8.92 1.52
N LYS A 53 -4.99 9.00 0.21
CA LYS A 53 -3.72 8.60 -0.37
C LYS A 53 -2.56 9.40 0.20
N GLN A 54 -2.70 10.73 0.29
CA GLN A 54 -1.67 11.61 0.86
C GLN A 54 -1.38 11.28 2.33
N ALA A 55 -2.42 11.07 3.14
CA ALA A 55 -2.26 10.66 4.53
C ALA A 55 -1.51 9.33 4.63
N GLY A 56 -1.89 8.32 3.82
CA GLY A 56 -1.20 7.04 3.77
C GLY A 56 0.29 7.15 3.41
N PHE A 57 0.63 7.92 2.38
CA PHE A 57 2.03 8.16 2.03
C PHE A 57 2.82 8.91 3.10
N SER A 58 2.17 9.70 3.96
CA SER A 58 2.86 10.39 5.04
C SER A 58 3.36 9.44 6.14
N HIS A 59 2.67 8.31 6.36
CA HIS A 59 3.05 7.30 7.36
C HIS A 59 4.13 6.32 6.86
N LEU A 60 4.10 6.02 5.56
CA LEU A 60 4.93 4.98 4.95
C LEU A 60 6.44 5.10 5.26
N PRO A 61 7.10 6.28 5.17
CA PRO A 61 8.53 6.42 5.48
C PRO A 61 8.87 6.00 6.91
N ARG A 62 8.05 6.38 7.89
CA ARG A 62 8.24 6.05 9.31
C ARG A 62 8.06 4.56 9.54
N MET A 63 7.00 3.97 8.98
CA MET A 63 6.73 2.54 9.12
C MET A 63 7.81 1.68 8.44
N TRP A 64 8.28 2.11 7.28
CA TRP A 64 9.38 1.46 6.56
C TRP A 64 10.70 1.51 7.36
N GLN A 65 11.00 2.66 7.97
CA GLN A 65 12.17 2.80 8.82
C GLN A 65 12.11 1.85 10.04
N ALA A 66 10.94 1.70 10.67
CA ALA A 66 10.77 0.75 11.77
C ALA A 66 10.94 -0.71 11.29
N ALA A 67 10.44 -1.05 10.10
CA ALA A 67 10.60 -2.39 9.51
C ALA A 67 12.05 -2.74 9.18
N THR A 68 12.78 -1.82 8.56
CA THR A 68 14.20 -2.03 8.23
C THR A 68 15.10 -2.14 9.46
N ARG A 69 14.69 -1.52 10.58
CA ARG A 69 15.35 -1.67 11.89
C ARG A 69 14.91 -2.91 12.68
N LYS A 70 13.99 -3.72 12.15
CA LYS A 70 13.40 -4.88 12.82
C LYS A 70 12.66 -4.52 14.12
N GLU A 71 12.17 -3.29 14.22
CA GLU A 71 11.41 -2.79 15.38
C GLU A 71 9.94 -3.21 15.29
N ALA A 72 9.38 -3.23 14.07
CA ALA A 72 8.01 -3.65 13.81
C ALA A 72 7.85 -4.11 12.35
N ASN A 73 6.93 -5.02 12.07
CA ASN A 73 6.62 -5.38 10.68
C ASN A 73 5.70 -4.33 10.05
N LEU A 74 5.99 -3.91 8.82
CA LEU A 74 5.06 -3.09 8.05
C LEU A 74 3.85 -3.94 7.67
N GLN A 75 2.67 -3.54 8.16
CA GLN A 75 1.40 -4.21 7.91
C GLN A 75 0.44 -3.21 7.26
N VAL A 76 -0.10 -3.56 6.08
CA VAL A 76 -0.98 -2.67 5.33
C VAL A 76 -2.24 -2.31 6.12
N HIS A 77 -2.85 -3.26 6.84
CA HIS A 77 -4.03 -2.96 7.65
C HIS A 77 -3.74 -1.94 8.78
N ALA A 78 -2.52 -1.96 9.34
CA ALA A 78 -2.09 -0.98 10.34
C ALA A 78 -1.87 0.39 9.71
N LEU A 79 -1.24 0.44 8.52
CA LEU A 79 -1.10 1.65 7.72
C LEU A 79 -2.45 2.29 7.42
N LEU A 80 -3.43 1.49 6.96
CA LEU A 80 -4.78 1.97 6.67
C LEU A 80 -5.48 2.48 7.94
N GLY A 81 -5.29 1.82 9.08
CA GLY A 81 -5.79 2.25 10.37
C GLY A 81 -5.22 3.62 10.79
N GLU A 82 -3.90 3.81 10.70
CA GLU A 82 -3.27 5.11 10.99
C GLU A 82 -3.75 6.20 10.02
N THR A 83 -3.83 5.88 8.73
CA THR A 83 -4.32 6.79 7.69
C THR A 83 -5.73 7.31 8.01
N LEU A 84 -6.64 6.42 8.40
CA LEU A 84 -8.01 6.78 8.76
C LEU A 84 -8.06 7.58 10.06
N ALA A 85 -7.26 7.21 11.06
CA ALA A 85 -7.16 7.92 12.33
C ALA A 85 -6.68 9.37 12.15
N ASP A 86 -5.68 9.60 11.30
CA ASP A 86 -5.17 10.93 10.94
C ASP A 86 -6.23 11.80 10.24
N LEU A 87 -7.14 11.16 9.50
CA LEU A 87 -8.30 11.83 8.88
C LEU A 87 -9.49 11.98 9.84
N GLY A 88 -9.35 11.58 11.11
CA GLY A 88 -10.40 11.66 12.13
C GLY A 88 -11.47 10.57 12.03
N ILE A 89 -11.19 9.47 11.32
CA ILE A 89 -12.15 8.40 11.02
C ILE A 89 -11.80 7.15 11.83
N ASN A 90 -12.62 6.86 12.85
CA ASN A 90 -12.39 5.74 13.77
C ASN A 90 -13.52 4.70 13.76
N SER A 91 -14.38 4.74 12.73
CA SER A 91 -15.57 3.87 12.63
C SER A 91 -15.30 2.49 12.03
N PHE A 92 -14.08 2.22 11.56
CA PHE A 92 -13.72 0.97 10.92
C PHE A 92 -13.19 -0.04 11.95
N GLY A 93 -13.74 -1.25 11.93
CA GLY A 93 -13.25 -2.36 12.74
C GLY A 93 -12.07 -3.07 12.08
N ASN A 94 -11.37 -3.92 12.84
CA ASN A 94 -10.25 -4.71 12.30
C ASN A 94 -10.63 -5.55 11.08
N GLY A 95 -11.86 -6.08 11.02
CA GLY A 95 -12.34 -6.83 9.86
C GLY A 95 -12.40 -6.01 8.58
N ASP A 96 -12.84 -4.75 8.67
CA ASP A 96 -12.90 -3.83 7.53
C ASP A 96 -11.47 -3.51 7.05
N LEU A 97 -10.56 -3.23 7.98
CA LEU A 97 -9.15 -2.92 7.66
C LEU A 97 -8.41 -4.10 7.03
N LEU A 98 -8.70 -5.33 7.48
CA LEU A 98 -8.14 -6.54 6.89
C LEU A 98 -8.66 -6.78 5.47
N ALA A 99 -9.97 -6.58 5.23
CA ALA A 99 -10.55 -6.69 3.90
C ALA A 99 -9.93 -5.66 2.93
N ALA A 100 -9.80 -4.40 3.38
CA ALA A 100 -9.17 -3.35 2.59
C ALA A 100 -7.68 -3.64 2.32
N ALA A 101 -6.94 -4.17 3.30
CA ALA A 101 -5.55 -4.58 3.12
C ALA A 101 -5.40 -5.77 2.15
N GLN A 102 -6.37 -6.69 2.11
CA GLN A 102 -6.37 -7.78 1.14
C GLN A 102 -6.62 -7.27 -0.27
N ALA A 103 -7.55 -6.32 -0.44
CA ALA A 103 -7.80 -5.66 -1.73
C ALA A 103 -6.57 -4.88 -2.21
N TYR A 104 -5.88 -4.17 -1.30
CA TYR A 104 -4.60 -3.53 -1.58
C TYR A 104 -3.59 -4.53 -2.15
N GLY A 105 -3.31 -5.61 -1.42
CA GLY A 105 -2.30 -6.60 -1.83
C GLY A 105 -2.65 -7.24 -3.18
N THR A 106 -3.93 -7.52 -3.41
CA THR A 106 -4.41 -8.09 -4.69
C THR A 106 -4.14 -7.13 -5.86
N ALA A 107 -4.41 -5.83 -5.70
CA ALA A 107 -4.19 -4.83 -6.74
C ALA A 107 -2.69 -4.63 -7.05
N ILE A 108 -1.82 -4.74 -6.04
CA ILE A 108 -0.37 -4.70 -6.24
C ILE A 108 0.12 -5.97 -6.96
N GLN A 109 -0.36 -7.15 -6.56
CA GLN A 109 -0.01 -8.42 -7.20
C GLN A 109 -0.40 -8.49 -8.68
N GLN A 110 -1.51 -7.87 -9.08
CA GLN A 110 -1.92 -7.80 -10.49
C GLN A 110 -0.96 -7.00 -11.38
N GLN A 111 -0.06 -6.22 -10.78
CA GLN A 111 0.99 -5.47 -11.49
C GLN A 111 2.34 -6.20 -11.45
N ALA A 112 2.45 -7.31 -10.73
CA ALA A 112 3.67 -8.09 -10.64
C ALA A 112 3.70 -9.15 -11.75
N TRP A 113 4.82 -9.19 -12.47
CA TRP A 113 5.07 -10.16 -13.53
C TRP A 113 6.33 -10.94 -13.19
N LEU A 114 6.37 -12.20 -13.60
CA LEU A 114 7.54 -13.06 -13.37
C LEU A 114 8.52 -12.86 -14.53
N ILE A 115 9.77 -12.52 -14.24
CA ILE A 115 10.82 -12.50 -15.26
C ILE A 115 11.25 -13.93 -15.56
N GLU A 116 11.14 -14.37 -16.82
CA GLU A 116 11.68 -15.66 -17.25
C GLU A 116 13.21 -15.70 -17.05
N GLY A 117 13.71 -16.73 -16.35
CA GLY A 117 15.14 -16.97 -16.14
C GLY A 117 15.71 -16.58 -14.78
N ALA A 118 14.87 -16.16 -13.82
CA ALA A 118 15.29 -15.78 -12.46
C ALA A 118 15.40 -16.96 -11.45
N LEU A 119 15.68 -18.19 -11.90
CA LEU A 119 15.90 -19.38 -11.05
C LEU A 119 17.30 -19.98 -11.28
#